data_AF-A0A389MNE2-F1
#
_entry.id   AF-A0A389MNE2-F1
#
_cell.length_a   1.000
_cell.length_b   1.000
_cell.length_c   1.000
_cell.angle_alpha   90.00
_cell.angle_beta   90.00
_cell.angle_gamma   90.00
#
_symmetry.space_group_name_H-M   'P 1'
#
loop_
_entity.id
_entity.type
_entity.pdbx_description
1 polymer ?
#
loop_
_entity_poly.entity_id
_entity_poly.type
_entity_poly.pdbx_seq_one_letter_code
_entity_poly.pdbx_strand_id
1 'polypeptide(L)'
;MRSLARLFLAAPLIASGPALALDPSKVPSVTLGAGSNGDGSSLSAKANGATSSQTFGAWLSSVILGVPTVGGLRTYPTAILFNGAVIHVGGYNTFGDGGNGTYRWASTSTAADDGMLVIAPTGNAGAGRWLRQWDGALSIQAAGAVCDGSTDASFAAQRVVTALGPTGGRLIVPAGASCRVGLTWTSGRRLVIEGQGQSSTLMPASPTGTILAATNGTTQFRDLIVYSPNGYSTAGWLFDLSGGTHSLTNVYFAGGYDLVRFGNACRNCGASDIVVDGPKRNGFWVDVSPPTGQQYGIVTFARMKLQADSSNVGDGLTLVSGDTVWVSDSNFAGFNRGVVAKTSATRGYLANLFFNAVSADGAGGPDNSSDGWVFDGTAKTLTRINFINPWAAFMGGRGMYFKNVSDIDMTAARVIVNGRNGIELDTGVRAFKMIGGTVAGNSRIFPNKFNGIQALAGANNLTFAYVRSGPAHTGVDESQSDSQVCGLSISSTSITDYRVESGDFRGNLAGPGGGAPPYGLCDGGGGTAAPAGAALTNATKFVFGNRNGAYTP
;
A
#
# COMPACT_ATOMS: atom_id res chain seq x y z
N MET A 1 20.91 -42.64 -21.64
CA MET A 1 22.37 -42.54 -21.40
C MET A 1 22.62 -41.47 -20.34
N ARG A 2 23.25 -41.87 -19.23
CA ARG A 2 23.99 -41.10 -18.19
C ARG A 2 23.24 -39.92 -17.52
N SER A 3 22.61 -40.13 -16.37
CA SER A 3 23.19 -40.18 -15.00
C SER A 3 23.26 -38.81 -14.33
N LEU A 4 22.26 -38.50 -13.50
CA LEU A 4 22.40 -37.58 -12.38
C LEU A 4 21.79 -38.26 -11.15
N ALA A 5 22.69 -38.89 -10.39
CA ALA A 5 22.43 -39.57 -9.14
C ALA A 5 23.08 -38.77 -8.01
N ARG A 6 22.39 -38.75 -6.87
CA ARG A 6 22.88 -38.52 -5.50
C ARG A 6 23.32 -37.10 -5.12
N LEU A 7 22.46 -36.43 -4.35
CA LEU A 7 22.88 -35.61 -3.21
C LEU A 7 21.82 -35.68 -2.09
N PHE A 8 21.76 -36.82 -1.40
CA PHE A 8 21.19 -36.88 -0.05
C PHE A 8 22.32 -36.51 0.91
N LEU A 9 22.28 -35.31 1.50
CA LEU A 9 23.13 -35.00 2.64
C LEU A 9 22.57 -35.70 3.87
N ALA A 10 23.39 -36.60 4.42
CA ALA A 10 23.17 -37.26 5.70
C ALA A 10 23.10 -36.22 6.83
N ALA A 11 22.04 -36.29 7.63
CA ALA A 11 22.04 -35.70 8.96
C ALA A 11 23.09 -36.45 9.82
N PRO A 12 23.92 -35.76 10.61
CA PRO A 12 24.83 -36.43 11.52
C PRO A 12 24.00 -37.13 12.61
N LEU A 13 24.28 -38.42 12.82
CA LEU A 13 23.89 -39.12 14.03
C LEU A 13 24.38 -38.29 15.22
N ILE A 14 23.45 -37.78 16.03
CA ILE A 14 23.75 -37.21 17.33
C ILE A 14 24.30 -38.35 18.18
N ALA A 15 25.61 -38.33 18.41
CA ALA A 15 26.25 -39.20 19.37
C ALA A 15 25.56 -39.01 20.72
N SER A 16 25.12 -40.12 21.32
CA SER A 16 24.70 -40.17 22.71
C SER A 16 25.84 -39.62 23.57
N GLY A 17 25.71 -38.38 24.02
CA GLY A 17 26.63 -37.80 24.99
C GLY A 17 26.67 -38.67 26.25
N PRO A 18 27.80 -38.71 26.96
CA PRO A 18 27.88 -39.42 28.24
C PRO A 18 26.77 -38.89 29.14
N ALA A 19 26.03 -39.80 29.78
CA ALA A 19 25.09 -39.46 30.83
C ALA A 19 25.78 -38.46 31.77
N LEU A 20 25.21 -37.27 31.94
CA LEU A 20 25.65 -36.31 32.94
C LEU A 20 25.49 -37.00 34.30
N ALA A 21 26.55 -37.65 34.77
CA ALA A 21 26.65 -38.10 36.14
C ALA A 21 26.61 -36.83 36.99
N LEU A 22 25.47 -36.58 37.64
CA LEU A 22 25.35 -35.55 38.66
C LEU A 22 26.41 -35.84 39.71
N ASP A 23 27.41 -34.98 39.83
CA ASP A 23 28.39 -35.01 40.90
C ASP A 23 27.62 -34.88 42.24
N PRO A 24 27.54 -35.94 43.06
CA PRO A 24 26.79 -35.90 44.31
C PRO A 24 27.32 -34.85 45.28
N SER A 25 28.58 -34.44 45.13
CA SER A 25 29.20 -33.40 45.97
C SER A 25 28.77 -31.96 45.61
N LYS A 26 28.10 -31.78 44.47
CA LYS A 26 27.50 -30.51 44.04
C LYS A 26 25.99 -30.46 44.19
N VAL A 27 25.36 -31.53 44.69
CA VAL A 27 23.95 -31.51 45.07
C VAL A 27 23.83 -30.68 46.36
N PRO A 28 23.01 -29.61 46.38
CA PRO A 28 22.83 -28.80 47.58
C PRO A 28 22.34 -29.69 48.73
N SER A 29 23.17 -29.85 49.77
CA SER A 29 22.74 -30.54 51.00
C SER A 29 21.79 -29.63 51.77
N VAL A 30 20.50 -29.94 51.74
CA VAL A 30 19.49 -29.24 52.56
C VAL A 30 19.65 -29.73 54.00
N THR A 31 20.27 -28.92 54.84
CA THR A 31 20.34 -29.18 56.29
C THR A 31 19.11 -28.55 56.92
N LEU A 32 18.13 -29.37 57.31
CA LEU A 32 16.98 -28.91 58.10
C LEU A 32 17.45 -28.70 59.54
N GLY A 33 17.66 -27.45 59.95
CA GLY A 33 17.90 -27.12 61.35
C GLY A 33 16.66 -27.47 62.18
N ALA A 34 16.84 -28.25 63.24
CA ALA A 34 15.79 -28.52 64.22
C ALA A 34 15.48 -27.24 65.01
N GLY A 35 14.67 -26.36 64.42
CA GLY A 35 14.09 -25.21 65.09
C GLY A 35 12.91 -25.68 65.94
N SER A 36 13.04 -25.60 67.25
CA SER A 36 11.93 -25.73 68.18
C SER A 36 10.90 -24.63 67.91
N ASN A 37 9.63 -25.03 67.78
CA ASN A 37 8.42 -24.20 67.68
C ASN A 37 8.09 -23.67 66.29
N GLY A 38 7.52 -24.55 65.45
CA GLY A 38 6.26 -24.32 64.70
C GLY A 38 6.11 -23.13 63.73
N ASP A 39 7.07 -22.22 63.63
CA ASP A 39 7.01 -21.05 62.76
C ASP A 39 8.02 -21.21 61.62
N GLY A 40 7.51 -21.57 60.44
CA GLY A 40 8.31 -21.81 59.23
C GLY A 40 9.00 -20.57 58.66
N SER A 41 8.88 -19.42 59.33
CA SER A 41 9.49 -18.14 58.96
C SER A 41 11.04 -18.16 58.98
N SER A 42 11.66 -19.16 59.61
CA SER A 42 13.12 -19.28 59.79
C SER A 42 13.82 -20.29 58.86
N LEU A 43 13.09 -20.92 57.92
CA LEU A 43 13.70 -21.80 56.92
C LEU A 43 14.63 -20.98 56.01
N SER A 44 15.92 -21.23 56.12
CA SER A 44 16.95 -20.60 55.30
C SER A 44 17.79 -21.69 54.64
N ALA A 45 18.04 -21.54 53.34
CA ALA A 45 18.79 -22.49 52.54
C ALA A 45 20.07 -21.82 52.06
N LYS A 46 21.21 -22.46 52.30
CA LYS A 46 22.52 -21.97 51.90
C LYS A 46 22.99 -22.77 50.69
N ALA A 47 23.10 -22.13 49.53
CA ALA A 47 23.76 -22.75 48.38
C ALA A 47 25.22 -23.07 48.74
N ASN A 48 25.73 -24.22 48.29
CA ASN A 48 27.09 -24.65 48.63
C ASN A 48 28.11 -23.60 48.15
N GLY A 49 28.83 -22.97 49.09
CA GLY A 49 29.77 -21.87 48.82
C GLY A 49 29.26 -20.43 48.99
N ALA A 50 27.98 -20.20 49.31
CA ALA A 50 27.48 -18.86 49.60
C ALA A 50 27.99 -18.33 50.96
N THR A 51 28.36 -17.06 51.07
CA THR A 51 28.84 -16.45 52.33
C THR A 51 27.70 -16.03 53.26
N SER A 52 26.47 -15.90 52.76
CA SER A 52 25.27 -15.55 53.53
C SER A 52 24.13 -16.54 53.26
N SER A 53 23.34 -16.82 54.30
CA SER A 53 22.10 -17.60 54.15
C SER A 53 21.04 -16.74 53.47
N GLN A 54 20.37 -17.26 52.45
CA GLN A 54 19.16 -16.62 51.92
C GLN A 54 17.95 -17.20 52.64
N THR A 55 17.03 -16.33 53.04
CA THR A 55 15.72 -16.78 53.50
C THR A 55 15.06 -17.56 52.35
N PHE A 56 14.24 -18.57 52.67
CA PHE A 56 13.51 -19.31 51.64
C PHE A 56 12.70 -18.38 50.71
N GLY A 57 12.20 -17.26 51.25
CA GLY A 57 11.58 -16.19 50.46
C GLY A 57 12.53 -15.50 49.48
N ALA A 58 13.77 -15.18 49.89
CA ALA A 58 14.79 -14.63 49.00
C ALA A 58 15.21 -15.65 47.91
N TRP A 59 15.32 -16.93 48.27
CA TRP A 59 15.63 -17.99 47.31
C TRP A 59 14.51 -18.16 46.28
N LEU A 60 13.24 -18.26 46.71
CA LEU A 60 12.09 -18.34 45.79
C LEU A 60 11.94 -17.08 44.93
N SER A 61 12.31 -15.90 45.44
CA SER A 61 12.31 -14.66 44.65
C SER A 61 13.37 -14.66 43.54
N SER A 62 14.39 -15.53 43.63
CA SER A 62 15.46 -15.68 42.63
C SER A 62 15.19 -16.76 41.58
N VAL A 63 14.23 -17.66 41.82
CA VAL A 63 13.85 -18.73 40.88
C VAL A 63 12.73 -18.24 39.97
N ILE A 64 12.98 -18.15 38.66
CA ILE A 64 11.90 -17.94 37.68
C ILE A 64 11.09 -19.24 37.64
N LEU A 65 9.87 -19.18 38.18
CA LEU A 65 8.92 -20.28 38.11
C LEU A 65 8.23 -20.23 36.73
N GLY A 66 8.08 -21.40 36.11
CA GLY A 66 7.47 -21.53 34.78
C GLY A 66 6.11 -22.21 34.87
N VAL A 67 5.12 -21.69 34.14
CA VAL A 67 3.86 -22.39 33.87
C VAL A 67 3.68 -22.57 32.36
N PRO A 68 3.12 -23.70 31.89
CA PRO A 68 3.02 -23.93 30.45
C PRO A 68 2.12 -22.93 29.71
N THR A 69 1.02 -22.52 30.34
CA THR A 69 -0.05 -21.74 29.69
C THR A 69 -0.64 -20.66 30.60
N VAL A 70 -1.38 -19.71 30.02
CA VAL A 70 -2.18 -18.74 30.80
C VAL A 70 -3.23 -19.46 31.65
N GLY A 71 -3.78 -20.58 31.17
CA GLY A 71 -4.64 -21.47 31.98
C GLY A 71 -3.92 -21.97 33.24
N GLY A 72 -2.68 -22.43 33.11
CA GLY A 72 -1.84 -22.83 34.25
C GLY A 72 -1.52 -21.67 35.21
N LEU A 73 -1.34 -20.45 34.68
CA LEU A 73 -1.14 -19.26 35.50
C LEU A 73 -2.38 -18.93 36.35
N ARG A 74 -3.58 -19.11 35.80
CA ARG A 74 -4.86 -18.87 36.53
C ARG A 74 -5.05 -19.82 37.71
N THR A 75 -4.57 -21.06 37.60
CA THR A 75 -4.66 -22.05 38.68
C THR A 75 -3.45 -22.05 39.61
N TYR A 76 -2.48 -21.15 39.40
CA TYR A 76 -1.26 -21.11 40.18
C TYR A 76 -1.56 -20.73 41.64
N PRO A 77 -1.05 -21.46 42.65
CA PRO A 77 -1.30 -21.14 44.05
C PRO A 77 -0.77 -19.75 44.42
N THR A 78 -1.68 -18.82 44.77
CA THR A 78 -1.31 -17.43 45.07
C THR A 78 -1.19 -17.09 46.55
N ALA A 79 -1.71 -17.94 47.44
CA ALA A 79 -1.71 -17.72 48.89
C ALA A 79 -0.30 -17.62 49.50
N ILE A 80 0.70 -18.20 48.82
CA ILE A 80 2.09 -18.24 49.27
C ILE A 80 2.99 -17.23 48.52
N LEU A 81 2.40 -16.43 47.61
CA LEU A 81 3.18 -15.52 46.78
C LEU A 81 3.41 -14.18 47.48
N PHE A 82 4.67 -13.77 47.53
CA PHE A 82 5.04 -12.42 47.88
C PHE A 82 4.66 -11.46 46.75
N ASN A 83 4.29 -10.23 47.10
CA ASN A 83 4.08 -9.18 46.12
C ASN A 83 5.35 -8.96 45.30
N GLY A 84 5.23 -8.90 43.97
CA GLY A 84 6.38 -8.80 43.06
C GLY A 84 6.95 -10.12 42.57
N ALA A 85 6.44 -11.28 43.01
CA ALA A 85 6.86 -12.59 42.48
C ALA A 85 6.69 -12.64 40.95
N VAL A 86 7.65 -13.24 40.25
CA VAL A 86 7.69 -13.28 38.78
C VAL A 86 7.53 -14.71 38.28
N ILE A 87 6.64 -14.91 37.30
CA ILE A 87 6.41 -16.19 36.62
C ILE A 87 6.55 -15.99 35.11
N HIS A 88 7.22 -16.95 34.47
CA HIS A 88 7.23 -17.05 33.01
C HIS A 88 6.15 -18.02 32.53
N VAL A 89 5.37 -17.60 31.54
CA VAL A 89 4.33 -18.38 30.88
C VAL A 89 4.84 -18.82 29.52
N GLY A 90 4.84 -20.12 29.23
CA GLY A 90 5.37 -20.67 27.98
C GLY A 90 4.49 -20.52 26.73
N GLY A 91 3.22 -20.15 26.88
CA GLY A 91 2.27 -19.88 25.79
C GLY A 91 0.89 -19.47 26.30
N TYR A 92 -0.05 -19.11 25.43
CA TYR A 92 -1.39 -18.72 25.85
C TYR A 92 -2.30 -19.93 26.10
N ASN A 93 -2.56 -20.71 25.05
CA ASN A 93 -3.38 -21.92 25.05
C ASN A 93 -2.53 -23.18 25.20
N THR A 94 -1.36 -23.22 24.55
CA THR A 94 -0.41 -24.34 24.60
C THR A 94 1.01 -23.84 24.70
N PHE A 95 1.91 -24.63 25.30
CA PHE A 95 3.32 -24.25 25.38
C PHE A 95 3.90 -24.04 23.98
N GLY A 96 4.53 -22.88 23.74
CA GLY A 96 5.17 -22.56 22.46
C GLY A 96 4.26 -21.96 21.39
N ASP A 97 2.99 -21.66 21.66
CA ASP A 97 2.07 -21.04 20.70
C ASP A 97 2.34 -19.54 20.40
N GLY A 98 3.46 -19.02 20.91
CA GLY A 98 3.88 -17.62 20.76
C GLY A 98 3.14 -16.62 21.66
N GLY A 99 2.16 -17.08 22.46
CA GLY A 99 1.47 -16.27 23.47
C GLY A 99 2.21 -16.12 24.80
N ASN A 100 3.47 -16.57 24.86
CA ASN A 100 4.31 -16.54 26.07
C ASN A 100 4.52 -15.12 26.63
N GLY A 101 4.98 -15.04 27.88
CA GLY A 101 5.28 -13.76 28.52
C GLY A 101 5.68 -13.89 29.98
N THR A 102 6.22 -12.80 30.53
CA THR A 102 6.59 -12.72 31.95
C THR A 102 5.54 -11.94 32.72
N TYR A 103 5.09 -12.47 33.86
CA TYR A 103 4.04 -11.91 34.69
C TYR A 103 4.54 -11.65 36.10
N ARG A 104 4.19 -10.50 36.66
CA ARG A 104 4.49 -10.13 38.04
C ARG A 104 3.22 -10.20 38.88
N TRP A 105 3.28 -10.87 40.03
CA TRP A 105 2.19 -10.88 41.01
C TRP A 105 2.06 -9.51 41.66
N ALA A 106 0.85 -8.98 41.71
CA ALA A 106 0.49 -7.75 42.39
C ALA A 106 -0.65 -8.04 43.39
N SER A 107 -0.29 -8.29 44.65
CA SER A 107 -1.23 -8.77 45.69
C SER A 107 -2.35 -7.77 46.02
N THR A 108 -2.13 -6.47 45.77
CA THR A 108 -3.09 -5.39 46.01
C THR A 108 -3.88 -4.99 44.76
N SER A 109 -3.56 -5.54 43.59
CA SER A 109 -4.23 -5.14 42.34
C SER A 109 -5.67 -5.66 42.31
N THR A 110 -6.60 -4.78 41.96
CA THR A 110 -8.02 -5.09 41.72
C THR A 110 -8.40 -4.92 40.25
N ALA A 111 -7.42 -4.70 39.37
CA ALA A 111 -7.65 -4.52 37.95
C ALA A 111 -8.48 -5.67 37.37
N ALA A 112 -9.41 -5.34 36.46
CA ALA A 112 -10.26 -6.34 35.83
C ALA A 112 -9.40 -7.31 35.01
N ASP A 113 -9.82 -8.57 34.99
CA ASP A 113 -9.22 -9.57 34.11
C ASP A 113 -9.49 -9.20 32.66
N ASP A 114 -8.42 -8.97 31.89
CA ASP A 114 -8.51 -8.73 30.45
C ASP A 114 -8.04 -9.94 29.63
N GLY A 115 -7.67 -11.01 30.34
CA GLY A 115 -7.17 -12.28 29.86
C GLY A 115 -5.80 -12.24 29.20
N MET A 116 -5.05 -11.14 29.26
CA MET A 116 -3.73 -11.02 28.62
C MET A 116 -2.73 -10.19 29.44
N LEU A 117 -2.99 -8.90 29.68
CA LEU A 117 -2.11 -8.04 30.49
C LEU A 117 -2.39 -8.23 31.97
N VAL A 118 -3.65 -8.47 32.32
CA VAL A 118 -4.12 -8.70 33.67
C VAL A 118 -4.82 -10.06 33.73
N ILE A 119 -4.24 -11.00 34.49
CA ILE A 119 -4.83 -12.32 34.74
C ILE A 119 -5.23 -12.42 36.20
N ALA A 120 -6.52 -12.62 36.45
CA ALA A 120 -7.04 -12.98 37.76
C ALA A 120 -6.94 -14.51 37.97
N PRO A 121 -6.43 -14.97 39.13
CA PRO A 121 -6.48 -16.38 39.47
C PRO A 121 -7.93 -16.89 39.55
N THR A 122 -8.14 -18.15 39.16
CA THR A 122 -9.46 -18.79 39.23
C THR A 122 -9.96 -18.81 40.68
N GLY A 123 -11.20 -18.36 40.90
CA GLY A 123 -11.81 -18.32 42.23
C GLY A 123 -11.33 -17.15 43.11
N ASN A 124 -10.44 -16.27 42.63
CA ASN A 124 -10.04 -15.09 43.39
C ASN A 124 -11.08 -13.97 43.27
N ALA A 125 -11.93 -13.82 44.29
CA ALA A 125 -12.92 -12.75 44.37
C ALA A 125 -12.34 -11.39 44.84
N GLY A 126 -11.12 -11.36 45.37
CA GLY A 126 -10.51 -10.19 46.00
C GLY A 126 -9.39 -9.53 45.17
N ALA A 127 -8.47 -8.87 45.88
CA ALA A 127 -7.25 -8.34 45.30
C ALA A 127 -6.26 -9.46 44.89
N GLY A 128 -5.29 -9.13 44.05
CA GLY A 128 -4.29 -10.06 43.55
C GLY A 128 -4.45 -10.33 42.06
N ARG A 129 -3.55 -9.77 41.25
CA ARG A 129 -3.51 -10.00 39.80
C ARG A 129 -2.10 -10.34 39.34
N TRP A 130 -2.01 -11.16 38.30
CA TRP A 130 -0.80 -11.26 37.50
C TRP A 130 -0.79 -10.14 36.47
N LEU A 131 0.28 -9.34 36.48
CA LEU A 131 0.47 -8.21 35.57
C LEU A 131 1.59 -8.55 34.59
N ARG A 132 1.26 -8.66 33.30
CA ARG A 132 2.24 -8.90 32.24
C ARG A 132 3.27 -7.77 32.22
N GLN A 133 4.54 -8.13 32.15
CA GLN A 133 5.63 -7.21 31.87
C GLN A 133 5.75 -7.09 30.35
N TRP A 134 5.64 -5.88 29.82
CA TRP A 134 5.68 -5.60 28.39
C TRP A 134 6.24 -4.19 28.14
N ASP A 135 6.73 -3.94 26.94
CA ASP A 135 7.56 -2.78 26.57
C ASP A 135 6.88 -1.83 25.57
N GLY A 136 5.57 -1.97 25.36
CA GLY A 136 4.82 -1.24 24.33
C GLY A 136 4.50 -2.06 23.07
N ALA A 137 5.06 -3.27 22.93
CA ALA A 137 4.74 -4.20 21.84
C ALA A 137 4.07 -5.48 22.35
N LEU A 138 3.02 -5.90 21.64
CA LEU A 138 2.28 -7.12 21.96
C LEU A 138 2.04 -7.93 20.70
N SER A 139 2.45 -9.20 20.73
CA SER A 139 2.05 -10.17 19.71
C SER A 139 0.54 -10.38 19.76
N ILE A 140 -0.10 -10.53 18.61
CA ILE A 140 -1.49 -10.96 18.52
C ILE A 140 -1.76 -12.28 19.28
N GLN A 141 -0.76 -13.17 19.33
CA GLN A 141 -0.82 -14.45 20.05
C GLN A 141 -0.82 -14.28 21.58
N ALA A 142 -0.37 -13.13 22.10
CA ALA A 142 -0.45 -12.81 23.53
C ALA A 142 -1.90 -12.78 24.04
N ALA A 143 -2.87 -12.54 23.15
CA ALA A 143 -4.30 -12.58 23.44
C ALA A 143 -4.96 -13.93 23.07
N GLY A 144 -4.17 -14.95 22.76
CA GLY A 144 -4.65 -16.29 22.41
C GLY A 144 -5.06 -16.47 20.96
N ALA A 145 -4.62 -15.58 20.06
CA ALA A 145 -4.87 -15.75 18.63
C ALA A 145 -4.22 -17.02 18.09
N VAL A 146 -4.96 -17.75 17.27
CA VAL A 146 -4.43 -18.83 16.42
C VAL A 146 -4.29 -18.27 15.01
N CYS A 147 -3.05 -18.17 14.51
CA CYS A 147 -2.74 -17.58 13.21
C CYS A 147 -2.33 -18.66 12.20
N ASP A 148 -3.25 -19.59 11.94
CA ASP A 148 -3.07 -20.74 11.04
C ASP A 148 -3.62 -20.51 9.62
N GLY A 149 -4.06 -19.28 9.30
CA GLY A 149 -4.67 -18.92 8.03
C GLY A 149 -6.14 -19.33 7.88
N SER A 150 -6.74 -19.97 8.89
CA SER A 150 -8.12 -20.46 8.87
C SER A 150 -8.97 -19.93 10.03
N THR A 151 -8.39 -19.86 11.23
CA THR A 151 -9.05 -19.41 12.46
C THR A 151 -9.20 -17.88 12.45
N ASP A 152 -10.39 -17.41 12.81
CA ASP A 152 -10.65 -15.98 13.00
C ASP A 152 -10.00 -15.49 14.30
N ALA A 153 -8.99 -14.63 14.16
CA ALA A 153 -8.25 -14.02 15.24
C ALA A 153 -8.74 -12.60 15.60
N SER A 154 -9.86 -12.14 15.05
CA SER A 154 -10.37 -10.77 15.25
C SER A 154 -10.55 -10.40 16.71
N PHE A 155 -11.13 -11.30 17.52
CA PHE A 155 -11.36 -11.02 18.94
C PHE A 155 -10.04 -10.87 19.72
N ALA A 156 -9.07 -11.74 19.47
CA ALA A 156 -7.75 -11.66 20.10
C ALA A 156 -6.99 -10.40 19.64
N ALA A 157 -7.04 -10.09 18.35
CA ALA A 157 -6.45 -8.86 17.81
C ALA A 157 -7.06 -7.61 18.42
N GLN A 158 -8.40 -7.55 18.52
CA GLN A 158 -9.10 -6.42 19.12
C GLN A 158 -8.77 -6.27 20.61
N ARG A 159 -8.58 -7.38 21.34
CA ARG A 159 -8.11 -7.34 22.74
C ARG A 159 -6.72 -6.71 22.86
N VAL A 160 -5.78 -7.06 21.97
CA VAL A 160 -4.47 -6.40 21.92
C VAL A 160 -4.64 -4.91 21.68
N VAL A 161 -5.38 -4.53 20.63
CA VAL A 161 -5.59 -3.13 20.26
C VAL A 161 -6.24 -2.32 21.40
N THR A 162 -7.24 -2.88 22.09
CA THR A 162 -7.88 -2.25 23.25
C THR A 162 -6.90 -2.10 24.42
N ALA A 163 -6.07 -3.12 24.68
CA ALA A 163 -5.10 -3.13 25.78
C ALA A 163 -3.95 -2.12 25.58
N LEU A 164 -3.58 -1.80 24.34
CA LEU A 164 -2.62 -0.73 24.03
C LEU A 164 -3.12 0.65 24.52
N GLY A 165 -4.43 0.79 24.76
CA GLY A 165 -5.00 1.86 25.58
C GLY A 165 -4.65 3.30 25.14
N PRO A 166 -4.62 4.27 26.08
CA PRO A 166 -4.44 5.70 25.78
C PRO A 166 -3.01 6.07 25.35
N THR A 167 -2.03 5.21 25.62
CA THR A 167 -0.62 5.42 25.25
C THR A 167 -0.34 5.08 23.79
N GLY A 168 -1.20 4.28 23.16
CA GLY A 168 -0.91 3.66 21.87
C GLY A 168 0.16 2.56 22.01
N GLY A 169 0.58 1.99 20.89
CA GLY A 169 1.66 1.01 20.88
C GLY A 169 1.73 0.17 19.60
N ARG A 170 2.34 -1.00 19.71
CA ARG A 170 2.61 -1.91 18.59
C ARG A 170 1.85 -3.22 18.75
N LEU A 171 1.06 -3.58 17.74
CA LEU A 171 0.56 -4.93 17.53
C LEU A 171 1.53 -5.65 16.59
N ILE A 172 2.09 -6.76 17.06
CA ILE A 172 3.05 -7.57 16.31
C ILE A 172 2.33 -8.75 15.67
N VAL A 173 2.54 -8.93 14.37
CA VAL A 173 2.20 -10.13 13.62
C VAL A 173 3.47 -10.99 13.56
N PRO A 174 3.53 -12.15 14.23
CA PRO A 174 4.75 -12.96 14.30
C PRO A 174 5.22 -13.45 12.93
N ALA A 175 6.51 -13.77 12.81
CA ALA A 175 7.03 -14.49 11.64
C ALA A 175 6.40 -15.88 11.55
N GLY A 176 6.07 -16.31 10.33
CA GLY A 176 5.42 -17.60 10.04
C GLY A 176 3.92 -17.64 10.35
N ALA A 177 3.34 -16.54 10.84
CA ALA A 177 1.93 -16.46 11.20
C ALA A 177 1.06 -15.99 10.02
N SER A 178 -0.12 -16.60 9.88
CA SER A 178 -1.18 -16.18 8.96
C SER A 178 -2.44 -15.85 9.75
N CYS A 179 -2.61 -14.59 10.14
CA CYS A 179 -3.69 -14.17 11.02
C CYS A 179 -4.87 -13.62 10.22
N ARG A 180 -6.05 -14.26 10.34
CA ARG A 180 -7.30 -13.70 9.81
C ARG A 180 -7.88 -12.74 10.83
N VAL A 181 -8.05 -11.47 10.48
CA VAL A 181 -8.49 -10.42 11.42
C VAL A 181 -9.49 -9.47 10.77
N GLY A 182 -10.32 -8.88 11.62
CA GLY A 182 -11.13 -7.71 11.35
C GLY A 182 -11.07 -6.80 12.57
N LEU A 183 -10.49 -5.62 12.40
CA LEU A 183 -10.19 -4.67 13.46
C LEU A 183 -10.95 -3.36 13.26
N THR A 184 -11.29 -2.72 14.39
CA THR A 184 -11.78 -1.34 14.41
C THR A 184 -10.90 -0.48 15.31
N TRP A 185 -10.47 0.67 14.80
CA TRP A 185 -9.64 1.63 15.52
C TRP A 185 -10.25 3.04 15.51
N THR A 186 -10.69 3.49 16.69
CA THR A 186 -11.37 4.78 16.86
C THR A 186 -10.73 5.65 17.94
N SER A 187 -9.67 5.19 18.60
CA SER A 187 -9.15 5.77 19.85
C SER A 187 -8.50 7.17 19.68
N GLY A 188 -8.30 7.63 18.44
CA GLY A 188 -7.57 8.87 18.17
C GLY A 188 -6.07 8.79 18.51
N ARG A 189 -5.54 7.61 18.86
CA ARG A 189 -4.14 7.41 19.27
C ARG A 189 -3.31 6.71 18.20
N ARG A 190 -2.02 6.52 18.49
CA ARG A 190 -1.08 5.81 17.62
C ARG A 190 -1.21 4.29 17.76
N LEU A 191 -1.46 3.61 16.66
CA LEU A 191 -1.39 2.16 16.50
C LEU A 191 -0.37 1.83 15.41
N VAL A 192 0.59 0.96 15.72
CA VAL A 192 1.50 0.41 14.73
C VAL A 192 1.20 -1.08 14.60
N ILE A 193 0.83 -1.52 13.41
CA ILE A 193 0.68 -2.93 13.06
C ILE A 193 1.93 -3.32 12.28
N GLU A 194 2.71 -4.22 12.84
CA GLU A 194 4.05 -4.53 12.35
C GLU A 194 4.22 -6.04 12.22
N GLY A 195 4.61 -6.49 11.03
CA GLY A 195 5.09 -7.83 10.82
C GLY A 195 6.59 -7.95 11.09
N GLN A 196 7.11 -9.16 10.99
CA GLN A 196 8.53 -9.46 11.07
C GLN A 196 9.07 -9.79 9.67
N GLY A 197 8.69 -8.97 8.69
CA GLY A 197 8.99 -9.14 7.27
C GLY A 197 7.92 -9.93 6.51
N GLN A 198 8.30 -10.44 5.33
CA GLN A 198 7.38 -11.15 4.43
C GLN A 198 6.91 -12.52 4.96
N SER A 199 7.36 -12.96 6.14
CA SER A 199 6.84 -14.17 6.79
C SER A 199 5.61 -13.89 7.67
N SER A 200 5.20 -12.64 7.84
CA SER A 200 4.05 -12.24 8.65
C SER A 200 2.87 -11.88 7.76
N THR A 201 1.78 -12.64 7.83
CA THR A 201 0.63 -12.49 6.94
C THR A 201 -0.62 -12.06 7.71
N LEU A 202 -1.25 -10.97 7.26
CA LEU A 202 -2.59 -10.57 7.64
C LEU A 202 -3.58 -10.92 6.53
N MET A 203 -4.75 -11.40 6.94
CA MET A 203 -5.83 -11.79 6.05
C MET A 203 -7.15 -11.24 6.59
N PRO A 204 -8.15 -10.97 5.73
CA PRO A 204 -9.47 -10.60 6.22
C PRO A 204 -10.14 -11.80 6.93
N ALA A 205 -10.78 -11.52 8.07
CA ALA A 205 -11.55 -12.50 8.83
C ALA A 205 -12.78 -13.05 8.07
N SER A 206 -13.34 -12.25 7.16
CA SER A 206 -14.46 -12.66 6.31
C SER A 206 -14.22 -12.35 4.83
N PRO A 207 -14.92 -13.04 3.90
CA PRO A 207 -14.85 -12.77 2.46
C PRO A 207 -15.16 -11.34 2.02
N THR A 208 -15.93 -10.60 2.83
CA THR A 208 -16.29 -9.19 2.59
C THR A 208 -15.57 -8.28 3.59
N GLY A 209 -14.52 -8.78 4.24
CA GLY A 209 -14.00 -8.24 5.48
C GLY A 209 -12.96 -7.15 5.26
N THR A 210 -13.15 -6.05 5.98
CA THR A 210 -12.09 -5.07 6.24
C THR A 210 -11.15 -5.62 7.31
N ILE A 211 -9.84 -5.60 7.06
CA ILE A 211 -8.80 -5.96 8.03
C ILE A 211 -8.71 -4.88 9.11
N LEU A 212 -8.68 -3.61 8.73
CA LEU A 212 -8.75 -2.48 9.66
C LEU A 212 -9.62 -1.36 9.12
N ALA A 213 -10.63 -0.97 9.91
CA ALA A 213 -11.31 0.30 9.78
C ALA A 213 -10.77 1.28 10.83
N ALA A 214 -10.15 2.37 10.38
CA ALA A 214 -9.69 3.45 11.24
C ALA A 214 -10.45 4.74 10.91
N THR A 215 -10.93 5.45 11.94
CA THR A 215 -11.68 6.72 11.75
C THR A 215 -11.01 7.93 12.39
N ASN A 216 -9.92 7.71 13.14
CA ASN A 216 -9.12 8.75 13.76
C ASN A 216 -7.74 8.20 14.20
N GLY A 217 -6.88 9.10 14.68
CA GLY A 217 -5.60 8.77 15.30
C GLY A 217 -4.47 8.59 14.31
N THR A 218 -3.40 7.93 14.71
CA THR A 218 -2.29 7.61 13.82
C THR A 218 -2.23 6.11 13.61
N THR A 219 -2.28 5.62 12.38
CA THR A 219 -2.01 4.19 12.13
C THR A 219 -0.82 4.01 11.20
N GLN A 220 -0.01 3.00 11.50
CA GLN A 220 1.12 2.62 10.66
C GLN A 220 1.07 1.13 10.41
N PHE A 221 1.24 0.72 9.16
CA PHE A 221 1.38 -0.67 8.77
C PHE A 221 2.76 -0.84 8.17
N ARG A 222 3.49 -1.86 8.63
CA ARG A 222 4.81 -2.13 8.06
C ARG A 222 5.25 -3.58 8.13
N ASP A 223 6.12 -3.91 7.20
CA ASP A 223 6.92 -5.14 7.19
C ASP A 223 6.06 -6.41 7.24
N LEU A 224 5.01 -6.47 6.42
CA LEU A 224 4.05 -7.58 6.40
C LEU A 224 3.48 -7.88 5.01
N ILE A 225 2.92 -9.08 4.86
CA ILE A 225 2.05 -9.46 3.74
C ILE A 225 0.59 -9.22 4.12
N VAL A 226 -0.16 -8.64 3.20
CA VAL A 226 -1.63 -8.65 3.23
C VAL A 226 -2.10 -9.61 2.16
N TYR A 227 -2.68 -10.72 2.57
CA TYR A 227 -3.15 -11.74 1.67
C TYR A 227 -4.67 -11.81 1.66
N SER A 228 -5.25 -11.73 0.46
CA SER A 228 -6.69 -11.90 0.25
C SER A 228 -6.90 -12.85 -0.93
N PRO A 229 -7.15 -14.15 -0.68
CA PRO A 229 -7.24 -15.16 -1.73
C PRO A 229 -8.30 -14.84 -2.79
N ASN A 230 -8.02 -15.29 -4.01
CA ASN A 230 -8.89 -15.18 -5.17
C ASN A 230 -10.27 -15.81 -4.88
N GLY A 231 -11.35 -15.03 -5.02
CA GLY A 231 -12.72 -15.48 -4.80
C GLY A 231 -13.49 -14.70 -3.73
N TYR A 232 -12.83 -13.79 -3.00
CA TYR A 232 -13.50 -12.87 -2.08
C TYR A 232 -14.15 -11.69 -2.82
N SER A 233 -15.45 -11.47 -2.60
CA SER A 233 -16.33 -10.57 -3.37
C SER A 233 -16.49 -9.17 -2.74
N THR A 234 -16.10 -8.17 -3.54
CA THR A 234 -16.80 -6.91 -3.95
C THR A 234 -17.28 -5.84 -2.96
N ALA A 235 -17.27 -6.03 -1.65
CA ALA A 235 -17.76 -4.98 -0.72
C ALA A 235 -16.70 -4.58 0.32
N GLY A 236 -16.33 -3.29 0.31
CA GLY A 236 -15.43 -2.69 1.31
C GLY A 236 -13.97 -2.66 0.90
N TRP A 237 -13.12 -2.14 1.78
CA TRP A 237 -11.68 -1.99 1.60
C TRP A 237 -10.94 -2.89 2.58
N LEU A 238 -9.80 -3.48 2.19
CA LEU A 238 -8.96 -4.22 3.16
C LEU A 238 -8.52 -3.26 4.28
N PHE A 239 -8.14 -2.04 3.92
CA PHE A 239 -7.91 -0.95 4.86
C PHE A 239 -8.82 0.24 4.52
N ASP A 240 -9.77 0.54 5.41
CA ASP A 240 -10.58 1.76 5.32
C ASP A 240 -10.07 2.77 6.36
N LEU A 241 -9.29 3.74 5.89
CA LEU A 241 -8.48 4.63 6.72
C LEU A 241 -8.98 6.06 6.55
N SER A 242 -9.79 6.52 7.49
CA SER A 242 -10.41 7.84 7.51
C SER A 242 -10.06 8.60 8.80
N GLY A 243 -10.17 9.92 8.76
CA GLY A 243 -9.66 10.79 9.82
C GLY A 243 -8.14 10.65 9.99
N GLY A 244 -7.60 11.28 11.04
CA GLY A 244 -6.26 10.94 11.52
C GLY A 244 -5.10 11.08 10.51
N THR A 245 -4.08 10.26 10.70
CA THR A 245 -2.85 10.16 9.90
C THR A 245 -2.50 8.69 9.69
N HIS A 246 -2.35 8.27 8.45
CA HIS A 246 -2.25 6.84 8.12
C HIS A 246 -1.11 6.57 7.14
N SER A 247 -0.25 5.60 7.47
CA SER A 247 0.91 5.27 6.62
C SER A 247 1.05 3.76 6.43
N LEU A 248 1.38 3.35 5.22
CA LEU A 248 1.78 1.98 4.90
C LEU A 248 3.22 2.02 4.36
N THR A 249 4.09 1.16 4.86
CA THR A 249 5.50 1.10 4.43
C THR A 249 5.96 -0.34 4.34
N ASN A 250 6.56 -0.74 3.22
CA ASN A 250 7.06 -2.11 3.05
C ASN A 250 5.96 -3.17 3.27
N VAL A 251 4.85 -3.01 2.54
CA VAL A 251 3.69 -3.92 2.59
C VAL A 251 3.53 -4.58 1.23
N TYR A 252 3.43 -5.92 1.22
CA TYR A 252 3.17 -6.70 0.03
C TYR A 252 1.71 -7.18 0.03
N PHE A 253 0.91 -6.74 -0.94
CA PHE A 253 -0.46 -7.20 -1.14
C PHE A 253 -0.48 -8.34 -2.15
N ALA A 254 -0.99 -9.50 -1.76
CA ALA A 254 -1.27 -10.61 -2.67
C ALA A 254 -2.78 -10.82 -2.81
N GLY A 255 -3.29 -10.58 -4.01
CA GLY A 255 -4.71 -10.63 -4.33
C GLY A 255 -5.49 -9.41 -3.81
N GLY A 256 -6.76 -9.64 -3.48
CA GLY A 256 -7.68 -8.62 -2.96
C GLY A 256 -8.53 -7.94 -4.02
N TYR A 257 -9.63 -7.33 -3.57
CA TYR A 257 -10.58 -6.65 -4.45
C TYR A 257 -10.30 -5.14 -4.46
N ASP A 258 -10.60 -4.46 -3.34
CA ASP A 258 -10.30 -3.04 -3.10
C ASP A 258 -9.31 -2.94 -1.92
N LEU A 259 -8.09 -2.43 -2.17
CA LEU A 259 -7.00 -2.58 -1.19
C LEU A 259 -7.04 -1.51 -0.09
N VAL A 260 -6.88 -0.24 -0.44
CA VAL A 260 -6.72 0.84 0.55
C VAL A 260 -7.54 2.05 0.19
N ARG A 261 -8.32 2.54 1.15
CA ARG A 261 -8.95 3.86 1.09
C ARG A 261 -8.37 4.79 2.13
N PHE A 262 -7.86 5.92 1.67
CA PHE A 262 -7.65 7.11 2.49
C PHE A 262 -8.89 7.98 2.38
N GLY A 263 -9.80 7.81 3.33
CA GLY A 263 -11.12 8.42 3.37
C GLY A 263 -11.15 9.80 4.01
N ASN A 264 -12.37 10.26 4.28
CA ASN A 264 -12.64 11.62 4.72
C ASN A 264 -11.79 12.05 5.92
N ALA A 265 -11.25 13.27 5.88
CA ALA A 265 -10.44 13.88 6.94
C ALA A 265 -9.09 13.23 7.23
N CYS A 266 -8.58 12.37 6.35
CA CYS A 266 -7.20 11.89 6.40
C CYS A 266 -6.20 13.04 6.24
N ARG A 267 -5.22 13.15 7.13
CA ARG A 267 -4.15 14.17 7.11
C ARG A 267 -2.79 13.49 7.10
N ASN A 268 -1.93 13.86 6.15
CA ASN A 268 -0.58 13.30 5.99
C ASN A 268 -0.61 11.78 5.77
N CYS A 269 -1.49 11.34 4.89
CA CYS A 269 -1.69 9.92 4.64
C CYS A 269 -0.83 9.45 3.47
N GLY A 270 -0.54 8.16 3.38
CA GLY A 270 0.29 7.72 2.28
C GLY A 270 0.73 6.28 2.34
N ALA A 271 1.41 5.88 1.29
CA ALA A 271 1.98 4.56 1.17
C ALA A 271 3.34 4.64 0.48
N SER A 272 4.31 3.87 0.97
CA SER A 272 5.61 3.74 0.32
C SER A 272 6.11 2.31 0.32
N ASP A 273 6.95 1.98 -0.65
CA ASP A 273 7.57 0.65 -0.75
C ASP A 273 6.51 -0.46 -0.79
N ILE A 274 5.45 -0.22 -1.57
CA ILE A 274 4.35 -1.14 -1.69
C ILE A 274 4.54 -1.99 -2.92
N VAL A 275 4.32 -3.28 -2.77
CA VAL A 275 4.16 -4.20 -3.90
C VAL A 275 2.75 -4.78 -3.85
N VAL A 276 2.10 -4.82 -5.00
CA VAL A 276 0.76 -5.38 -5.16
C VAL A 276 0.78 -6.34 -6.33
N ASP A 277 0.29 -7.56 -6.10
CA ASP A 277 0.24 -8.63 -7.10
C ASP A 277 -1.17 -9.22 -7.16
N GLY A 278 -1.79 -9.14 -8.34
CA GLY A 278 -3.10 -9.72 -8.64
C GLY A 278 -4.34 -9.12 -7.97
N PRO A 279 -4.46 -7.80 -7.71
CA PRO A 279 -5.72 -7.22 -7.26
C PRO A 279 -6.77 -7.36 -8.36
N LYS A 280 -8.03 -7.54 -7.96
CA LYS A 280 -9.17 -7.77 -8.84
C LYS A 280 -9.99 -6.51 -9.15
N ARG A 281 -9.83 -5.45 -8.36
CA ARG A 281 -10.49 -4.16 -8.59
C ARG A 281 -9.57 -2.99 -8.24
N ASN A 282 -9.87 -2.18 -7.23
CA ASN A 282 -9.14 -0.93 -7.00
C ASN A 282 -7.90 -1.15 -6.12
N GLY A 283 -6.79 -0.53 -6.49
CA GLY A 283 -5.61 -0.43 -5.64
C GLY A 283 -5.86 0.56 -4.51
N PHE A 284 -5.53 1.83 -4.76
CA PHE A 284 -5.58 2.90 -3.76
C PHE A 284 -6.62 3.95 -4.11
N TRP A 285 -7.38 4.39 -3.10
CA TRP A 285 -8.42 5.41 -3.26
C TRP A 285 -8.23 6.54 -2.27
N VAL A 286 -8.20 7.76 -2.79
CA VAL A 286 -7.98 8.99 -2.02
C VAL A 286 -9.23 9.86 -2.11
N ASP A 287 -9.89 10.03 -0.97
CA ASP A 287 -11.07 10.87 -0.82
C ASP A 287 -11.07 11.57 0.54
N VAL A 288 -10.07 12.44 0.73
CA VAL A 288 -9.68 12.95 2.04
C VAL A 288 -10.31 14.28 2.43
N SER A 289 -10.86 15.04 1.48
CA SER A 289 -11.50 16.33 1.78
C SER A 289 -12.99 16.15 2.10
N PRO A 290 -13.53 16.83 3.14
CA PRO A 290 -14.93 16.73 3.50
C PRO A 290 -15.80 17.58 2.56
N PRO A 291 -17.14 17.42 2.61
CA PRO A 291 -18.05 18.24 1.81
C PRO A 291 -17.98 19.75 2.15
N THR A 292 -17.58 20.10 3.38
CA THR A 292 -17.67 21.44 3.96
C THR A 292 -16.55 22.41 3.54
N GLY A 293 -15.87 22.17 2.42
CA GLY A 293 -14.86 23.08 1.85
C GLY A 293 -13.54 23.15 2.61
N GLN A 294 -13.38 22.43 3.74
CA GLN A 294 -12.09 22.34 4.43
C GLN A 294 -11.06 21.60 3.58
N GLN A 295 -9.85 22.13 3.56
CA GLN A 295 -8.73 21.57 2.83
C GLN A 295 -8.02 20.55 3.73
N TYR A 296 -8.14 19.27 3.39
CA TYR A 296 -7.30 18.21 3.95
C TYR A 296 -6.56 17.53 2.81
N GLY A 297 -5.56 16.74 3.18
CA GLY A 297 -5.01 15.77 2.25
C GLY A 297 -3.70 16.18 1.63
N ILE A 298 -2.68 16.34 2.46
CA ILE A 298 -1.35 15.93 2.03
C ILE A 298 -1.37 14.41 1.95
N VAL A 299 -1.22 13.88 0.74
CA VAL A 299 -1.15 12.44 0.49
C VAL A 299 0.10 12.10 -0.32
N THR A 300 0.89 11.13 0.14
CA THR A 300 2.15 10.78 -0.51
C THR A 300 2.20 9.31 -0.88
N PHE A 301 2.59 9.05 -2.12
CA PHE A 301 2.87 7.73 -2.67
C PHE A 301 4.30 7.70 -3.21
N ALA A 302 5.08 6.70 -2.84
CA ALA A 302 6.46 6.58 -3.29
C ALA A 302 6.85 5.11 -3.48
N ARG A 303 7.56 4.78 -4.57
CA ARG A 303 8.08 3.43 -4.82
C ARG A 303 6.98 2.35 -4.77
N MET A 304 5.85 2.66 -5.40
CA MET A 304 4.72 1.73 -5.52
C MET A 304 4.93 0.83 -6.75
N LYS A 305 4.74 -0.47 -6.61
CA LYS A 305 4.75 -1.43 -7.72
C LYS A 305 3.46 -2.23 -7.70
N LEU A 306 2.49 -1.81 -8.50
CA LEU A 306 1.22 -2.50 -8.60
C LEU A 306 1.15 -3.23 -9.94
N GLN A 307 0.86 -4.52 -9.87
CA GLN A 307 0.59 -5.37 -11.02
C GLN A 307 -0.75 -6.05 -10.81
N ALA A 308 -1.79 -5.54 -11.46
CA ALA A 308 -3.07 -6.21 -11.57
C ALA A 308 -3.01 -7.35 -12.60
N ASP A 309 -3.91 -8.32 -12.43
CA ASP A 309 -4.07 -9.39 -13.40
C ASP A 309 -5.04 -9.01 -14.53
N SER A 310 -5.11 -9.85 -15.56
CA SER A 310 -5.95 -9.61 -16.74
C SER A 310 -7.46 -9.60 -16.46
N SER A 311 -7.90 -10.05 -15.28
CA SER A 311 -9.31 -10.02 -14.86
C SER A 311 -9.66 -8.76 -14.07
N ASN A 312 -8.70 -7.87 -13.81
CA ASN A 312 -8.92 -6.64 -13.09
C ASN A 312 -9.82 -5.68 -13.87
N VAL A 313 -10.83 -5.15 -13.19
CA VAL A 313 -11.80 -4.19 -13.74
C VAL A 313 -11.74 -2.81 -13.06
N GLY A 314 -10.79 -2.61 -12.14
CA GLY A 314 -10.69 -1.41 -11.32
C GLY A 314 -9.51 -0.52 -11.67
N ASP A 315 -9.26 0.44 -10.79
CA ASP A 315 -8.26 1.48 -10.97
C ASP A 315 -7.03 1.25 -10.09
N GLY A 316 -5.84 1.58 -10.57
CA GLY A 316 -4.61 1.46 -9.78
C GLY A 316 -4.57 2.49 -8.64
N LEU A 317 -4.67 3.77 -8.99
CA LEU A 317 -4.78 4.89 -8.07
C LEU A 317 -5.93 5.80 -8.47
N THR A 318 -6.88 6.00 -7.56
CA THR A 318 -8.02 6.92 -7.74
C THR A 318 -7.94 8.08 -6.76
N LEU A 319 -7.99 9.30 -7.28
CA LEU A 319 -7.99 10.56 -6.55
C LEU A 319 -9.32 11.28 -6.78
N VAL A 320 -10.12 11.42 -5.72
CA VAL A 320 -11.44 12.06 -5.76
C VAL A 320 -11.41 13.44 -5.13
N SER A 321 -10.71 13.57 -4.00
CA SER A 321 -10.53 14.82 -3.29
C SER A 321 -9.20 14.83 -2.54
N GLY A 322 -8.61 16.01 -2.39
CA GLY A 322 -7.31 16.20 -1.72
C GLY A 322 -6.67 17.53 -2.09
N ASP A 323 -5.99 18.16 -1.14
CA ASP A 323 -5.29 19.42 -1.38
C ASP A 323 -3.98 19.23 -2.12
N THR A 324 -3.12 18.32 -1.65
CA THR A 324 -1.80 18.09 -2.24
C THR A 324 -1.46 16.61 -2.29
N VAL A 325 -1.24 16.10 -3.50
CA VAL A 325 -0.91 14.68 -3.72
C VAL A 325 0.42 14.56 -4.41
N TRP A 326 1.36 13.85 -3.80
CA TRP A 326 2.65 13.51 -4.38
C TRP A 326 2.70 12.03 -4.73
N VAL A 327 3.07 11.71 -5.96
CA VAL A 327 3.29 10.34 -6.43
C VAL A 327 4.65 10.29 -7.10
N SER A 328 5.53 9.39 -6.62
CA SER A 328 6.90 9.31 -7.12
C SER A 328 7.38 7.87 -7.31
N ASP A 329 8.23 7.67 -8.31
CA ASP A 329 8.97 6.42 -8.57
C ASP A 329 8.05 5.18 -8.57
N SER A 330 6.88 5.30 -9.19
CA SER A 330 5.78 4.33 -9.03
C SER A 330 5.35 3.74 -10.37
N ASN A 331 4.87 2.49 -10.32
CA ASN A 331 4.32 1.77 -11.46
C ASN A 331 2.92 1.24 -11.13
N PHE A 332 1.94 1.64 -11.94
CA PHE A 332 0.54 1.21 -11.87
C PHE A 332 0.23 0.40 -13.13
N ALA A 333 0.61 -0.88 -13.12
CA ALA A 333 0.48 -1.76 -14.26
C ALA A 333 -0.68 -2.74 -14.08
N GLY A 334 -1.31 -3.10 -15.20
CA GLY A 334 -2.30 -4.16 -15.25
C GLY A 334 -3.71 -3.77 -14.81
N PHE A 335 -3.99 -2.48 -14.56
CA PHE A 335 -5.34 -2.05 -14.18
C PHE A 335 -6.20 -1.73 -15.40
N ASN A 336 -7.51 -1.64 -15.19
CA ASN A 336 -8.41 -1.08 -16.20
C ASN A 336 -8.10 0.40 -16.46
N ARG A 337 -7.68 1.15 -15.43
CA ARG A 337 -7.07 2.47 -15.55
C ARG A 337 -5.95 2.58 -14.52
N GLY A 338 -4.76 3.01 -14.91
CA GLY A 338 -3.64 3.06 -13.98
C GLY A 338 -3.81 4.18 -12.95
N VAL A 339 -4.04 5.41 -13.42
CA VAL A 339 -4.21 6.59 -12.58
C VAL A 339 -5.46 7.37 -12.98
N VAL A 340 -6.33 7.65 -12.02
CA VAL A 340 -7.58 8.38 -12.21
C VAL A 340 -7.66 9.52 -11.20
N ALA A 341 -7.75 10.75 -11.66
CA ALA A 341 -8.09 11.92 -10.86
C ALA A 341 -9.43 12.46 -11.35
N LYS A 342 -10.49 12.24 -10.57
CA LYS A 342 -11.85 12.65 -10.94
C LYS A 342 -12.51 13.41 -9.81
N THR A 343 -12.81 14.68 -10.06
CA THR A 343 -13.45 15.54 -9.07
C THR A 343 -14.88 15.10 -8.76
N SER A 344 -15.35 15.44 -7.56
CA SER A 344 -16.73 15.20 -7.13
C SER A 344 -17.46 16.49 -6.82
N ALA A 345 -18.73 16.57 -7.20
CA ALA A 345 -19.59 17.72 -6.91
C ALA A 345 -19.84 17.89 -5.41
N THR A 346 -19.86 16.77 -4.67
CA THR A 346 -20.21 16.72 -3.24
C THR A 346 -19.01 16.74 -2.31
N ARG A 347 -17.79 16.69 -2.83
CA ARG A 347 -16.55 16.67 -2.03
C ARG A 347 -15.82 18.00 -2.13
N GLY A 348 -14.74 18.16 -1.36
CA GLY A 348 -13.82 19.29 -1.53
C GLY A 348 -13.21 19.36 -2.94
N TYR A 349 -12.28 20.28 -3.15
CA TYR A 349 -11.55 20.32 -4.42
C TYR A 349 -10.48 19.22 -4.48
N LEU A 350 -9.98 18.97 -5.67
CA LEU A 350 -8.78 18.19 -5.94
C LEU A 350 -7.80 19.13 -6.66
N ALA A 351 -6.61 19.33 -6.12
CA ALA A 351 -5.58 20.18 -6.73
C ALA A 351 -4.17 19.75 -6.32
N ASN A 352 -3.16 20.48 -6.79
CA ASN A 352 -1.74 20.31 -6.47
C ASN A 352 -1.30 18.85 -6.59
N LEU A 353 -1.45 18.30 -7.79
CA LEU A 353 -1.09 16.92 -8.08
C LEU A 353 0.31 16.87 -8.69
N PHE A 354 1.23 16.17 -8.05
CA PHE A 354 2.62 16.06 -8.48
C PHE A 354 2.96 14.61 -8.77
N PHE A 355 3.33 14.33 -10.02
CA PHE A 355 3.72 13.00 -10.49
C PHE A 355 5.16 13.04 -11.00
N ASN A 356 6.08 12.32 -10.36
CA ASN A 356 7.48 12.25 -10.75
C ASN A 356 7.93 10.82 -11.00
N ALA A 357 8.38 10.50 -12.22
CA ALA A 357 8.79 9.15 -12.60
C ALA A 357 7.71 8.10 -12.30
N VAL A 358 6.48 8.39 -12.73
CA VAL A 358 5.32 7.50 -12.54
C VAL A 358 4.92 6.89 -13.87
N SER A 359 4.69 5.58 -13.87
CA SER A 359 4.25 4.80 -15.02
C SER A 359 2.84 4.26 -14.78
N ALA A 360 2.00 4.29 -15.82
CA ALA A 360 0.73 3.59 -15.86
C ALA A 360 0.67 2.71 -17.12
N ASP A 361 0.48 1.42 -16.92
CA ASP A 361 0.36 0.41 -17.98
C ASP A 361 -0.99 -0.32 -17.87
N GLY A 362 -1.65 -0.56 -18.99
CA GLY A 362 -2.94 -1.24 -19.01
C GLY A 362 -2.83 -2.76 -19.06
N ALA A 363 -3.63 -3.49 -18.27
CA ALA A 363 -3.87 -4.93 -18.51
C ALA A 363 -4.87 -5.18 -19.64
N GLY A 364 -5.62 -4.13 -19.99
CA GLY A 364 -6.64 -4.22 -21.01
C GLY A 364 -6.01 -4.68 -22.31
N GLY A 365 -6.23 -5.94 -22.67
CA GLY A 365 -6.04 -6.40 -24.04
C GLY A 365 -6.81 -5.48 -25.01
N PRO A 366 -6.70 -5.73 -26.32
CA PRO A 366 -7.11 -4.74 -27.31
C PRO A 366 -8.57 -4.26 -27.22
N ASP A 367 -9.44 -5.03 -26.60
CA ASP A 367 -10.86 -4.71 -26.46
C ASP A 367 -11.17 -3.71 -25.33
N ASN A 368 -10.19 -3.39 -24.45
CA ASN A 368 -10.43 -2.49 -23.34
C ASN A 368 -10.29 -1.01 -23.73
N SER A 369 -11.40 -0.33 -23.94
CA SER A 369 -11.43 1.10 -24.28
C SER A 369 -11.00 2.09 -23.19
N SER A 370 -10.59 1.62 -22.01
CA SER A 370 -10.21 2.49 -20.89
C SER A 370 -8.86 3.19 -21.12
N ASP A 371 -8.62 4.27 -20.40
CA ASP A 371 -7.42 5.09 -20.58
C ASP A 371 -6.39 4.85 -19.47
N GLY A 372 -5.10 4.98 -19.78
CA GLY A 372 -4.03 4.80 -18.79
C GLY A 372 -4.09 5.84 -17.67
N TRP A 373 -4.16 7.11 -18.07
CA TRP A 373 -4.29 8.24 -17.17
C TRP A 373 -5.58 9.03 -17.48
N VAL A 374 -6.38 9.31 -16.46
CA VAL A 374 -7.64 10.06 -16.58
C VAL A 374 -7.63 11.23 -15.60
N PHE A 375 -7.75 12.45 -16.10
CA PHE A 375 -7.87 13.67 -15.31
C PHE A 375 -9.16 14.41 -15.70
N ASP A 376 -10.19 14.27 -14.88
CA ASP A 376 -11.55 14.75 -15.16
C ASP A 376 -12.05 15.72 -14.07
N GLY A 377 -12.01 17.01 -14.42
CA GLY A 377 -12.50 18.13 -13.62
C GLY A 377 -13.95 18.53 -13.92
N THR A 378 -14.77 17.65 -14.48
CA THR A 378 -16.14 18.03 -14.90
C THR A 378 -17.03 18.43 -13.74
N ALA A 379 -16.89 17.79 -12.58
CA ALA A 379 -17.70 18.16 -11.41
C ALA A 379 -17.20 19.46 -10.76
N LYS A 380 -15.88 19.64 -10.70
CA LYS A 380 -15.19 20.85 -10.26
C LYS A 380 -13.87 20.95 -11.02
N THR A 381 -13.47 22.14 -11.44
CA THR A 381 -12.19 22.28 -12.16
C THR A 381 -11.04 21.69 -11.34
N LEU A 382 -10.31 20.78 -11.98
CA LEU A 382 -9.06 20.24 -11.46
C LEU A 382 -7.92 21.17 -11.85
N THR A 383 -7.04 21.54 -10.91
CA THR A 383 -6.01 22.56 -11.20
C THR A 383 -4.66 22.24 -10.56
N ARG A 384 -3.57 22.80 -11.12
CA ARG A 384 -2.19 22.69 -10.63
C ARG A 384 -1.71 21.24 -10.66
N ILE A 385 -1.50 20.73 -11.87
CA ILE A 385 -0.96 19.39 -12.09
C ILE A 385 0.44 19.50 -12.66
N ASN A 386 1.40 18.83 -12.04
CA ASN A 386 2.78 18.78 -12.49
C ASN A 386 3.20 17.33 -12.76
N PHE A 387 3.70 17.08 -13.95
CA PHE A 387 4.29 15.81 -14.35
C PHE A 387 5.76 15.98 -14.70
N ILE A 388 6.61 15.12 -14.15
CA ILE A 388 8.02 15.00 -14.49
C ILE A 388 8.28 13.54 -14.86
N ASN A 389 8.70 13.32 -16.10
CA ASN A 389 8.97 11.98 -16.63
C ASN A 389 7.80 10.98 -16.44
N PRO A 390 6.53 11.34 -16.75
CA PRO A 390 5.44 10.37 -16.71
C PRO A 390 5.58 9.38 -17.87
N TRP A 391 5.14 8.14 -17.65
CA TRP A 391 5.08 7.11 -18.67
C TRP A 391 3.65 6.54 -18.81
N ALA A 392 3.19 6.39 -20.04
CA ALA A 392 1.89 5.80 -20.34
C ALA A 392 1.99 4.89 -21.57
N ALA A 393 1.52 3.65 -21.41
CA ALA A 393 1.23 2.76 -22.53
C ALA A 393 -0.05 2.00 -22.22
N PHE A 394 -1.07 2.15 -23.05
CA PHE A 394 -2.37 1.58 -22.79
C PHE A 394 -2.97 1.01 -24.07
N MET A 395 -2.97 -0.33 -24.17
CA MET A 395 -3.22 -0.98 -25.44
C MET A 395 -4.58 -0.62 -26.03
N GLY A 396 -5.68 -0.59 -25.26
CA GLY A 396 -7.04 -0.44 -25.81
C GLY A 396 -7.64 0.99 -25.84
N GLY A 397 -7.07 1.95 -25.12
CA GLY A 397 -7.61 3.31 -25.01
C GLY A 397 -6.56 4.41 -25.17
N ARG A 398 -6.80 5.57 -24.56
CA ARG A 398 -5.88 6.71 -24.63
C ARG A 398 -4.75 6.54 -23.64
N GLY A 399 -3.58 7.08 -23.95
CA GLY A 399 -2.47 7.12 -22.98
C GLY A 399 -2.78 8.04 -21.82
N MET A 400 -3.13 9.30 -22.13
CA MET A 400 -3.54 10.30 -21.15
C MET A 400 -4.74 11.09 -21.64
N TYR A 401 -5.72 11.30 -20.77
CA TYR A 401 -6.93 12.06 -21.05
C TYR A 401 -7.15 13.16 -20.02
N PHE A 402 -7.42 14.38 -20.50
CA PHE A 402 -7.66 15.57 -19.68
C PHE A 402 -8.99 16.22 -20.09
N LYS A 403 -9.85 16.53 -19.12
CA LYS A 403 -11.11 17.28 -19.32
C LYS A 403 -11.36 18.24 -18.17
N ASN A 404 -11.72 19.50 -18.47
CA ASN A 404 -11.97 20.52 -17.45
C ASN A 404 -10.82 20.69 -16.43
N VAL A 405 -9.58 20.64 -16.93
CA VAL A 405 -8.36 20.75 -16.13
C VAL A 405 -7.61 22.04 -16.46
N SER A 406 -7.03 22.71 -15.47
CA SER A 406 -6.21 23.91 -15.69
C SER A 406 -4.83 23.82 -15.07
N ASP A 407 -3.88 24.59 -15.62
CA ASP A 407 -2.55 24.77 -15.03
C ASP A 407 -1.79 23.43 -14.96
N ILE A 408 -1.47 22.91 -16.14
CA ILE A 408 -0.86 21.60 -16.33
C ILE A 408 0.55 21.81 -16.87
N ASP A 409 1.55 21.43 -16.10
CA ASP A 409 2.95 21.40 -16.52
C ASP A 409 3.40 19.96 -16.69
N MET A 410 3.89 19.60 -17.88
CA MET A 410 4.36 18.27 -18.21
C MET A 410 5.77 18.34 -18.81
N THR A 411 6.73 17.65 -18.20
CA THR A 411 8.12 17.62 -18.67
C THR A 411 8.60 16.21 -18.95
N ALA A 412 9.23 15.99 -20.11
CA ALA A 412 9.87 14.74 -20.49
C ALA A 412 8.94 13.50 -20.47
N ALA A 413 7.65 13.67 -20.83
CA ALA A 413 6.71 12.57 -20.87
C ALA A 413 7.04 11.52 -21.95
N ARG A 414 6.73 10.25 -21.68
CA ARG A 414 6.81 9.16 -22.65
C ARG A 414 5.46 8.46 -22.74
N VAL A 415 4.66 8.85 -23.74
CA VAL A 415 3.31 8.34 -23.98
C VAL A 415 3.31 7.55 -25.27
N ILE A 416 3.36 6.23 -25.19
CA ILE A 416 3.66 5.40 -26.35
C ILE A 416 2.73 4.19 -26.47
N VAL A 417 2.56 3.70 -27.71
CA VAL A 417 1.95 2.39 -27.96
C VAL A 417 0.51 2.28 -27.42
N ASN A 418 -0.25 3.37 -27.52
CA ASN A 418 -1.63 3.43 -27.06
C ASN A 418 -2.62 3.01 -28.16
N GLY A 419 -3.76 2.42 -27.78
CA GLY A 419 -4.79 1.97 -28.73
C GLY A 419 -5.48 3.10 -29.46
N ARG A 420 -5.67 4.22 -28.76
CA ARG A 420 -6.31 5.44 -29.26
C ARG A 420 -5.30 6.58 -29.32
N ASN A 421 -5.74 7.81 -29.05
CA ASN A 421 -4.86 8.97 -28.98
C ASN A 421 -3.80 8.76 -27.90
N GLY A 422 -2.57 9.23 -28.12
CA GLY A 422 -1.56 9.25 -27.07
C GLY A 422 -2.00 10.17 -25.94
N ILE A 423 -2.17 11.46 -26.24
CA ILE A 423 -2.69 12.46 -25.31
C ILE A 423 -3.94 13.11 -25.90
N GLU A 424 -5.00 13.24 -25.11
CA GLU A 424 -6.21 13.95 -25.48
C GLU A 424 -6.55 15.08 -24.49
N LEU A 425 -6.70 16.28 -25.02
CA LEU A 425 -7.05 17.51 -24.31
C LEU A 425 -8.48 17.89 -24.70
N ASP A 426 -9.45 17.52 -23.87
CA ASP A 426 -10.87 17.76 -24.11
C ASP A 426 -11.32 19.16 -23.64
N THR A 427 -12.61 19.46 -23.80
CA THR A 427 -13.25 20.72 -23.40
C THR A 427 -12.87 21.14 -21.98
N GLY A 428 -12.56 22.43 -21.84
CA GLY A 428 -12.24 23.07 -20.56
C GLY A 428 -10.80 22.89 -20.11
N VAL A 429 -9.96 22.20 -20.90
CA VAL A 429 -8.51 22.16 -20.67
C VAL A 429 -7.90 23.54 -20.96
N ARG A 430 -7.14 24.10 -20.01
CA ARG A 430 -6.49 25.41 -20.19
C ARG A 430 -5.11 25.49 -19.55
N ALA A 431 -4.23 26.33 -20.12
CA ALA A 431 -2.85 26.50 -19.62
C ALA A 431 -2.13 25.15 -19.54
N PHE A 432 -2.21 24.38 -20.63
CA PHE A 432 -1.48 23.12 -20.76
C PHE A 432 -0.12 23.39 -21.37
N LYS A 433 0.94 22.92 -20.71
CA LYS A 433 2.31 23.08 -21.16
C LYS A 433 3.03 21.74 -21.15
N MET A 434 3.54 21.34 -22.31
CA MET A 434 4.39 20.16 -22.46
C MET A 434 5.77 20.58 -22.97
N ILE A 435 6.82 20.20 -22.23
CA ILE A 435 8.22 20.48 -22.56
C ILE A 435 8.98 19.16 -22.70
N GLY A 436 9.51 18.89 -23.89
CA GLY A 436 10.22 17.65 -24.19
C GLY A 436 9.30 16.43 -24.23
N GLY A 437 9.91 15.25 -24.31
CA GLY A 437 9.19 13.99 -24.30
C GLY A 437 8.80 13.45 -25.68
N THR A 438 8.18 12.29 -25.69
CA THR A 438 7.79 11.54 -26.88
C THR A 438 6.36 11.01 -26.74
N VAL A 439 5.54 11.31 -27.73
CA VAL A 439 4.17 10.79 -27.88
C VAL A 439 4.12 9.95 -29.16
N ALA A 440 4.35 8.64 -29.08
CA ALA A 440 4.63 7.88 -30.30
C ALA A 440 4.03 6.48 -30.40
N GLY A 441 3.78 6.03 -31.62
CA GLY A 441 3.23 4.71 -31.90
C GLY A 441 1.81 4.53 -31.35
N ASN A 442 1.04 5.61 -31.29
CA ASN A 442 -0.35 5.55 -30.87
C ASN A 442 -1.23 5.06 -32.01
N SER A 443 -2.51 4.79 -31.73
CA SER A 443 -3.43 4.15 -32.66
C SER A 443 -3.18 2.65 -32.89
N ARG A 444 -2.51 1.96 -31.97
CA ARG A 444 -2.02 0.57 -32.12
C ARG A 444 -3.08 -0.43 -32.60
N ILE A 445 -4.30 -0.34 -32.07
CA ILE A 445 -5.38 -1.31 -32.41
C ILE A 445 -6.24 -0.83 -33.56
N PHE A 446 -6.20 0.47 -33.83
CA PHE A 446 -6.97 1.08 -34.89
C PHE A 446 -6.00 1.84 -35.80
N PRO A 447 -5.16 1.15 -36.58
CA PRO A 447 -4.13 1.81 -37.38
C PRO A 447 -4.74 2.92 -38.23
N ASN A 448 -4.08 4.08 -38.24
CA ASN A 448 -4.47 5.28 -38.97
C ASN A 448 -5.81 5.92 -38.55
N LYS A 449 -6.23 5.76 -37.30
CA LYS A 449 -7.48 6.36 -36.80
C LYS A 449 -7.29 7.46 -35.76
N PHE A 450 -6.25 7.34 -34.93
CA PHE A 450 -6.02 8.23 -33.80
C PHE A 450 -4.70 8.98 -33.94
N ASN A 451 -4.57 10.06 -33.17
CA ASN A 451 -3.45 10.99 -33.24
C ASN A 451 -2.42 10.69 -32.15
N GLY A 452 -1.22 11.24 -32.27
CA GLY A 452 -0.31 11.31 -31.14
C GLY A 452 -0.90 12.21 -30.05
N ILE A 453 -1.15 13.47 -30.37
CA ILE A 453 -1.78 14.45 -29.48
C ILE A 453 -3.04 15.01 -30.15
N GLN A 454 -4.15 15.08 -29.44
CA GLN A 454 -5.39 15.69 -29.91
C GLN A 454 -5.88 16.76 -28.93
N ALA A 455 -6.19 17.95 -29.44
CA ALA A 455 -6.89 18.99 -28.71
C ALA A 455 -8.28 19.21 -29.31
N LEU A 456 -9.31 19.13 -28.47
CA LEU A 456 -10.72 19.25 -28.85
C LEU A 456 -11.29 20.64 -28.56
N ALA A 457 -12.48 20.91 -29.09
CA ALA A 457 -13.17 22.19 -28.92
C ALA A 457 -13.28 22.57 -27.43
N GLY A 458 -12.94 23.83 -27.13
CA GLY A 458 -12.92 24.36 -25.76
C GLY A 458 -11.63 24.13 -24.98
N ALA A 459 -10.60 23.49 -25.56
CA ALA A 459 -9.24 23.56 -25.06
C ALA A 459 -8.60 24.92 -25.44
N ASN A 460 -7.76 25.51 -24.58
CA ASN A 460 -7.16 26.83 -24.86
C ASN A 460 -5.83 27.06 -24.13
N ASN A 461 -5.01 28.01 -24.58
CA ASN A 461 -3.69 28.33 -24.03
C ASN A 461 -2.82 27.06 -23.89
N LEU A 462 -2.48 26.48 -25.04
CA LEU A 462 -1.75 25.22 -25.15
C LEU A 462 -0.31 25.50 -25.60
N THR A 463 0.69 24.95 -24.93
CA THR A 463 2.10 25.10 -25.32
C THR A 463 2.76 23.74 -25.47
N PHE A 464 3.36 23.50 -26.62
CA PHE A 464 4.15 22.30 -26.92
C PHE A 464 5.56 22.72 -27.32
N ALA A 465 6.56 22.47 -26.48
CA ALA A 465 7.94 22.85 -26.72
C ALA A 465 8.85 21.61 -26.72
N TYR A 466 9.68 21.44 -27.75
CA TYR A 466 10.62 20.30 -27.88
C TYR A 466 9.93 18.92 -27.82
N VAL A 467 8.65 18.86 -28.15
CA VAL A 467 7.85 17.64 -28.12
C VAL A 467 8.07 16.88 -29.41
N ARG A 468 8.28 15.57 -29.30
CA ARG A 468 8.22 14.68 -30.43
C ARG A 468 6.90 13.93 -30.42
N SER A 469 6.19 13.92 -31.54
CA SER A 469 5.00 13.09 -31.71
C SER A 469 4.99 12.45 -33.09
N GLY A 470 4.96 11.13 -33.17
CA GLY A 470 5.06 10.43 -34.46
C GLY A 470 4.83 8.92 -34.38
N PRO A 471 4.98 8.18 -35.48
CA PRO A 471 5.16 6.72 -35.40
C PRO A 471 6.29 6.34 -34.44
N ALA A 472 6.19 5.12 -33.89
CA ALA A 472 7.30 4.51 -33.18
C ALA A 472 8.49 4.39 -34.15
N HIS A 473 9.65 4.88 -33.73
CA HIS A 473 10.85 4.97 -34.59
C HIS A 473 11.95 4.04 -34.07
N THR A 474 11.56 3.02 -33.30
CA THR A 474 12.50 2.14 -32.60
C THR A 474 13.03 1.02 -33.50
N GLY A 475 12.62 0.88 -34.76
CA GLY A 475 13.18 -0.08 -35.72
C GLY A 475 12.98 -1.56 -35.38
N VAL A 476 12.45 -1.90 -34.20
CA VAL A 476 12.23 -3.27 -33.73
C VAL A 476 10.76 -3.66 -33.58
N ASP A 477 9.84 -2.68 -33.66
CA ASP A 477 8.39 -2.89 -33.58
C ASP A 477 7.65 -2.16 -34.71
N GLU A 478 8.27 -2.06 -35.90
CA GLU A 478 7.65 -1.50 -37.11
C GLU A 478 6.60 -2.43 -37.75
N SER A 479 6.02 -3.36 -36.98
CA SER A 479 4.79 -3.99 -37.42
C SER A 479 3.76 -2.87 -37.62
N GLN A 480 3.11 -2.84 -38.79
CA GLN A 480 2.39 -1.68 -39.34
C GLN A 480 1.21 -1.13 -38.49
N SER A 481 1.01 -1.63 -37.27
CA SER A 481 -0.14 -1.32 -36.42
C SER A 481 -0.06 0.04 -35.71
N ASP A 482 1.14 0.59 -35.51
CA ASP A 482 1.35 1.76 -34.64
C ASP A 482 1.32 3.08 -35.43
N SER A 483 0.31 3.20 -36.30
CA SER A 483 0.20 4.30 -37.24
C SER A 483 -0.78 5.37 -36.79
N GLN A 484 -0.26 6.45 -36.23
CA GLN A 484 -1.07 7.62 -35.89
C GLN A 484 -1.35 8.50 -37.12
N VAL A 485 -2.55 9.08 -37.18
CA VAL A 485 -3.02 9.98 -38.25
C VAL A 485 -2.16 11.23 -38.29
N CYS A 486 -2.11 11.96 -37.18
CA CYS A 486 -1.35 13.19 -37.03
C CYS A 486 -0.43 13.09 -35.81
N GLY A 487 0.70 13.79 -35.84
CA GLY A 487 1.50 14.02 -34.64
C GLY A 487 0.76 14.88 -33.62
N LEU A 488 0.21 16.01 -34.10
CA LEU A 488 -0.65 16.90 -33.33
C LEU A 488 -1.90 17.25 -34.13
N SER A 489 -3.07 17.12 -33.52
CA SER A 489 -4.36 17.51 -34.09
C SER A 489 -5.01 18.61 -33.26
N ILE A 490 -5.29 19.76 -33.89
CA ILE A 490 -6.12 20.85 -33.38
C ILE A 490 -7.49 20.72 -34.05
N SER A 491 -8.44 20.07 -33.37
CA SER A 491 -9.65 19.58 -34.04
C SER A 491 -10.74 20.63 -34.22
N SER A 492 -10.55 21.85 -33.71
CA SER A 492 -11.56 22.91 -33.71
C SER A 492 -10.92 24.27 -33.92
N THR A 493 -11.54 25.07 -34.78
CA THR A 493 -11.16 26.48 -34.98
C THR A 493 -11.43 27.37 -33.77
N SER A 494 -12.15 26.87 -32.75
CA SER A 494 -12.32 27.57 -31.47
C SER A 494 -11.05 27.61 -30.62
N ILE A 495 -10.05 26.78 -30.93
CA ILE A 495 -8.76 26.74 -30.25
C ILE A 495 -7.86 27.79 -30.92
N THR A 496 -7.86 29.01 -30.37
CA THR A 496 -7.13 30.14 -30.96
C THR A 496 -5.83 30.49 -30.24
N ASP A 497 -5.59 29.96 -29.05
CA ASP A 497 -4.36 30.21 -28.30
C ASP A 497 -3.57 28.92 -28.11
N TYR A 498 -2.77 28.58 -29.11
CA TYR A 498 -1.81 27.49 -29.01
C TYR A 498 -0.46 27.88 -29.60
N ARG A 499 0.61 27.36 -28.99
CA ARG A 499 2.00 27.62 -29.34
C ARG A 499 2.76 26.31 -29.50
N VAL A 500 3.49 26.21 -30.61
CA VAL A 500 4.39 25.08 -30.89
C VAL A 500 5.81 25.63 -31.09
N GLU A 501 6.77 25.06 -30.36
CA GLU A 501 8.17 25.48 -30.36
C GLU A 501 9.10 24.28 -30.57
N SER A 502 9.86 24.26 -31.66
CA SER A 502 10.92 23.24 -31.87
C SER A 502 10.49 21.77 -31.69
N GLY A 503 9.24 21.44 -32.02
CA GLY A 503 8.73 20.06 -31.94
C GLY A 503 8.88 19.27 -33.25
N ASP A 504 8.93 17.94 -33.15
CA ASP A 504 8.98 17.00 -34.28
C ASP A 504 7.66 16.23 -34.36
N PHE A 505 6.72 16.75 -35.14
CA PHE A 505 5.39 16.17 -35.32
C PHE A 505 5.28 15.47 -36.68
N ARG A 506 4.96 14.18 -36.67
CA ARG A 506 4.85 13.30 -37.85
C ARG A 506 3.55 12.50 -37.79
N GLY A 507 2.91 12.32 -38.94
CA GLY A 507 1.82 11.36 -39.13
C GLY A 507 2.29 10.15 -39.94
N ASN A 508 1.44 9.13 -40.05
CA ASN A 508 1.67 7.97 -40.93
C ASN A 508 0.80 7.95 -42.17
N LEU A 509 -0.26 8.76 -42.21
CA LEU A 509 -1.15 8.77 -43.35
C LEU A 509 -0.47 9.42 -44.55
N ALA A 510 0.05 8.58 -45.45
CA ALA A 510 0.03 8.94 -46.85
C ALA A 510 -1.44 9.21 -47.19
N GLY A 511 -1.77 10.41 -47.66
CA GLY A 511 -3.18 10.78 -47.91
C GLY A 511 -3.88 9.73 -48.78
N PRO A 512 -5.22 9.59 -48.66
CA PRO A 512 -6.01 8.61 -49.41
C PRO A 512 -5.72 8.80 -50.91
N GLY A 513 -4.88 7.91 -51.47
CA GLY A 513 -4.24 8.10 -52.78
C GLY A 513 -2.75 7.75 -52.84
N GLY A 514 -2.10 7.40 -51.72
CA GLY A 514 -0.74 6.84 -51.72
C GLY A 514 0.39 7.81 -52.10
N GLY A 515 0.07 9.08 -52.35
CA GLY A 515 1.03 10.10 -52.80
C GLY A 515 1.11 11.38 -51.97
N ALA A 516 0.18 11.63 -51.04
CA ALA A 516 0.26 12.83 -50.20
C ALA A 516 1.21 12.59 -49.02
N PRO A 517 2.09 13.54 -48.67
CA PRO A 517 3.05 13.39 -47.58
C PRO A 517 2.34 13.20 -46.23
N PRO A 518 2.95 12.45 -45.29
CA PRO A 518 2.42 12.25 -43.94
C PRO A 518 2.13 13.57 -43.22
N TYR A 519 0.90 13.73 -42.73
CA TYR A 519 0.47 14.95 -42.03
C TYR A 519 1.08 15.03 -40.62
N GLY A 520 2.07 15.90 -40.43
CA GLY A 520 2.66 16.14 -39.10
C GLY A 520 1.70 16.85 -38.14
N LEU A 521 1.12 17.96 -38.60
CA LEU A 521 0.15 18.78 -37.89
C LEU A 521 -1.17 18.81 -38.67
N CYS A 522 -2.28 18.58 -37.98
CA CYS A 522 -3.63 18.64 -38.55
C CYS A 522 -4.42 19.75 -37.84
N ASP A 523 -4.68 20.85 -38.54
CA ASP A 523 -5.49 21.97 -38.07
C ASP A 523 -6.67 22.15 -39.03
N GLY A 524 -7.88 22.34 -38.50
CA GLY A 524 -9.04 22.67 -39.32
C GLY A 524 -10.28 21.81 -39.10
N GLY A 525 -10.92 21.94 -37.93
CA GLY A 525 -12.40 21.98 -37.74
C GLY A 525 -13.33 20.88 -38.29
N GLY A 526 -12.84 19.89 -39.00
CA GLY A 526 -13.60 18.80 -39.61
C GLY A 526 -12.60 17.76 -40.07
N GLY A 527 -12.94 16.47 -39.99
CA GLY A 527 -12.02 15.35 -40.25
C GLY A 527 -11.42 15.25 -41.66
N THR A 528 -11.46 16.31 -42.46
CA THR A 528 -10.76 16.47 -43.72
C THR A 528 -9.49 17.28 -43.47
N ALA A 529 -8.33 16.65 -43.66
CA ALA A 529 -7.04 17.31 -43.54
C ALA A 529 -7.02 18.63 -44.33
N ALA A 530 -6.50 19.69 -43.72
CA ALA A 530 -6.20 20.90 -44.45
C ALA A 530 -5.23 20.55 -45.60
N PRO A 531 -5.49 20.98 -46.84
CA PRO A 531 -4.59 20.71 -47.95
C PRO A 531 -3.21 21.29 -47.64
N ALA A 532 -2.15 20.64 -48.14
CA ALA A 532 -0.79 21.17 -48.02
C ALA A 532 -0.74 22.61 -48.54
N GLY A 533 -0.41 23.58 -47.67
CA GLY A 533 -0.38 25.02 -47.97
C GLY A 533 -1.62 25.82 -47.50
N ALA A 534 -2.55 25.22 -46.76
CA ALA A 534 -3.58 25.98 -46.05
C ALA A 534 -2.99 26.63 -44.79
N ALA A 535 -2.95 27.96 -44.78
CA ALA A 535 -2.46 28.74 -43.65
C ALA A 535 -3.23 28.37 -42.37
N LEU A 536 -2.50 28.08 -41.31
CA LEU A 536 -3.03 27.91 -39.96
C LEU A 536 -3.59 29.26 -39.50
N THR A 537 -4.90 29.46 -39.66
CA THR A 537 -5.54 30.78 -39.46
C THR A 537 -5.60 31.21 -37.98
N ASN A 538 -5.40 30.27 -37.05
CA ASN A 538 -5.68 30.47 -35.62
C ASN A 538 -4.46 30.26 -34.71
N ALA A 539 -3.26 30.09 -35.25
CA ALA A 539 -2.07 29.93 -34.40
C ALA A 539 -1.50 31.29 -33.99
N THR A 540 -1.49 31.59 -32.69
CA THR A 540 -0.93 32.85 -32.14
C THR A 540 0.58 32.95 -32.34
N LYS A 541 1.32 31.83 -32.34
CA LYS A 541 2.77 31.83 -32.57
C LYS A 541 3.34 30.45 -32.93
N PHE A 542 3.89 30.31 -34.14
CA PHE A 542 4.84 29.25 -34.46
C PHE A 542 6.26 29.79 -34.30
N VAL A 543 7.04 29.21 -33.38
CA VAL A 543 8.46 29.51 -33.25
C VAL A 543 9.24 28.37 -33.91
N PHE A 544 9.79 28.66 -35.09
CA PHE A 544 10.36 27.71 -36.05
C PHE A 544 11.36 26.72 -35.41
N GLY A 545 11.25 25.45 -35.84
CA GLY A 545 12.18 24.38 -35.48
C GLY A 545 11.72 22.94 -35.75
N ASN A 546 10.61 22.69 -36.48
CA ASN A 546 10.26 21.32 -36.86
C ASN A 546 11.26 20.80 -37.90
N ARG A 547 12.10 19.84 -37.48
CA ARG A 547 13.23 19.37 -38.30
C ARG A 547 12.84 18.48 -39.48
N ASN A 548 11.67 17.81 -39.45
CA ASN A 548 11.43 16.66 -40.36
C ASN A 548 10.01 16.53 -40.94
N GLY A 549 9.08 17.45 -40.65
CA GLY A 549 7.80 17.52 -41.35
C GLY A 549 7.83 18.55 -42.46
N ALA A 550 7.23 18.27 -43.62
CA ALA A 550 6.97 19.29 -44.62
C ALA A 550 6.07 20.37 -44.00
N TYR A 551 6.70 21.44 -43.51
CA TYR A 551 6.01 22.70 -43.25
C TYR A 551 5.97 23.41 -44.60
N THR A 552 5.01 23.04 -45.45
CA THR A 552 4.64 23.92 -46.56
C THR A 552 3.78 25.01 -45.95
N PRO A 553 4.30 26.25 -45.80
CA PRO A 553 3.55 27.36 -45.21
C PRO A 553 2.19 27.58 -45.89
#